data_AF-A0A1F3VIL5-F1
#
_entry.id   AF-A0A1F3VIL5-F1
#
_cell.length_a   1.000
_cell.length_b   1.000
_cell.length_c   1.000
_cell.angle_alpha   90.00
_cell.angle_beta   90.00
_cell.angle_gamma   90.00
#
_symmetry.space_group_name_H-M   'P 1'
#
loop_
_entity.id
_entity.type
_entity.pdbx_description
1 polymer ?
#
loop_
_entity_poly.entity_id
_entity_poly.type
_entity_poly.pdbx_seq_one_letter_code
_entity_poly.pdbx_strand_id
1 'polypeptide(L)' 'MGQVTLYLPQEIEKAVKKEAKKNHKSISAYVSEILSQKVSPKKWSSAFLKVCGTWEEEFVEASELQNTKRDDLE' A
#
# COMPACT_ATOMS: atom_id res chain seq x y z
N MET A 1 4.61 17.62 5.67
CA MET A 1 3.54 16.65 6.01
C MET A 1 2.23 17.41 6.12
N GLY A 2 1.12 16.86 5.62
CA GLY A 2 -0.20 17.46 5.79
C GLY A 2 -0.75 17.20 7.19
N GLN A 3 -1.47 18.17 7.77
CA GLN A 3 -2.17 18.01 9.03
C GLN A 3 -3.62 17.58 8.76
N VAL A 4 -4.11 16.56 9.46
CA VAL A 4 -5.49 16.06 9.37
C VAL A 4 -6.12 16.10 10.74
N THR A 5 -7.32 16.70 10.83
CA THR A 5 -8.14 16.69 12.04
C THR A 5 -9.26 15.65 11.88
N LEU A 6 -9.33 14.68 12.79
CA LEU A 6 -10.37 13.64 12.80
C LEU A 6 -11.29 13.84 14.00
N TYR A 7 -12.59 13.82 13.74
CA TYR A 7 -13.62 13.76 14.78
C TYR A 7 -14.05 12.32 14.96
N LEU A 8 -13.97 11.81 16.19
CA LEU A 8 -14.30 10.44 16.54
C LEU A 8 -15.38 10.44 17.63
N PRO A 9 -16.32 9.48 17.62
CA PRO A 9 -17.17 9.23 18.78
C PRO A 9 -16.32 8.94 20.03
N GLN A 10 -16.78 9.39 21.19
CA GLN A 10 -16.01 9.31 22.44
C GLN A 10 -15.58 7.88 22.80
N GLU A 11 -16.42 6.90 22.51
CA GLU A 11 -16.12 5.47 22.75
C GLU A 11 -14.94 4.99 21.90
N ILE A 12 -14.90 5.39 20.63
CA ILE A 12 -13.82 5.06 19.70
C ILE A 12 -12.53 5.76 20.12
N GLU A 13 -12.60 7.04 20.51
CA GLU A 13 -11.43 7.78 20.99
C GLU A 13 -10.78 7.09 22.20
N LYS A 14 -11.59 6.64 23.17
CA LYS A 14 -11.11 5.90 24.34
C LYS A 14 -10.44 4.59 23.95
N ALA A 15 -11.05 3.83 23.03
CA ALA A 15 -10.49 2.58 22.53
C ALA A 15 -9.14 2.80 21.83
N VAL A 16 -9.06 3.81 20.95
CA VAL A 16 -7.82 4.17 20.24
C VAL A 16 -6.72 4.57 21.23
N LYS A 17 -7.02 5.41 22.23
CA LYS A 17 -6.07 5.80 23.27
C LYS A 17 -5.52 4.61 24.04
N LYS A 18 -6.39 3.66 24.38
CA LYS A 18 -6.02 2.44 25.11
C LYS A 18 -5.10 1.54 24.27
N GLU A 19 -5.46 1.30 23.01
CA GLU A 19 -4.66 0.47 22.12
C GLU A 19 -3.31 1.13 21.75
N ALA A 20 -3.29 2.44 21.48
CA ALA A 20 -2.04 3.16 21.24
C ALA A 20 -1.07 3.03 22.43
N LYS A 21 -1.58 3.19 23.66
CA LYS A 21 -0.80 2.99 24.88
C LYS A 21 -0.28 1.56 25.02
N LYS A 22 -1.13 0.56 24.76
CA LYS A 22 -0.76 -0.86 24.79
C LYS A 22 0.34 -1.21 23.78
N ASN A 23 0.37 -0.53 22.63
CA ASN A 23 1.39 -0.70 21.60
C ASN A 23 2.60 0.23 21.77
N HIS A 24 2.69 0.99 22.89
CA HIS A 24 3.75 1.97 23.15
C HIS A 24 3.94 3.01 22.03
N LYS A 25 2.84 3.42 21.38
CA LYS A 25 2.83 4.41 20.30
C LYS A 25 2.04 5.65 20.70
N SER A 26 2.38 6.80 20.10
CA SER A 26 1.49 7.97 20.16
C SER A 26 0.19 7.67 19.41
N ILE A 27 -0.88 8.39 19.74
CA ILE A 27 -2.18 8.24 19.06
C ILE A 27 -2.04 8.47 17.56
N SER A 28 -1.30 9.51 17.16
CA SER A 28 -1.07 9.84 15.75
C SER A 28 -0.29 8.76 15.02
N ALA A 29 0.75 8.17 15.64
CA ALA A 29 1.52 7.09 15.06
C ALA A 29 0.67 5.82 14.90
N TYR A 30 -0.12 5.48 15.91
CA TYR A 30 -1.01 4.32 15.88
C TYR A 30 -2.09 4.45 14.79
N VAL A 31 -2.75 5.61 14.71
CA VAL A 31 -3.78 5.86 13.68
C VAL A 31 -3.15 5.88 12.28
N SER A 32 -1.99 6.52 12.11
CA SER A 32 -1.30 6.56 10.81
C SER A 32 -0.87 5.16 10.33
N GLU A 33 -0.45 4.29 11.25
CA GLU A 33 -0.10 2.91 10.93
C GLU A 33 -1.31 2.10 10.45
N ILE A 34 -2.44 2.19 11.16
CA ILE A 34 -3.69 1.54 10.74
C ILE A 34 -4.12 2.04 9.36
N LEU A 35 -4.11 3.36 9.16
CA LEU A 35 -4.45 3.96 7.88
C LEU A 35 -3.50 3.46 6.79
N SER A 36 -2.20 3.44 7.05
CA SER A 36 -1.19 2.92 6.13
C SER A 36 -1.47 1.48 5.73
N GLN A 37 -1.81 0.59 6.67
CA GLN A 37 -2.17 -0.80 6.35
C GLN A 37 -3.43 -0.90 5.48
N LYS A 38 -4.38 0.02 5.64
CA LYS A 38 -5.66 0.01 4.93
C LYS A 38 -5.56 0.63 3.53
N VAL A 39 -4.78 1.71 3.40
CA VAL A 39 -4.61 2.46 2.15
C VAL A 39 -3.42 1.98 1.34
N SER A 40 -2.50 1.22 1.94
CA SER A 40 -1.43 0.57 1.19
C SER A 40 -2.08 -0.30 0.11
N PRO A 41 -1.72 -0.12 -1.16
CA PRO A 41 -2.23 -0.98 -2.21
C PRO A 41 -1.93 -2.41 -1.82
N LYS A 42 -2.88 -3.33 -2.01
CA LYS A 42 -2.67 -4.76 -1.86
C LYS A 42 -1.63 -5.18 -2.90
N LYS A 43 -0.35 -5.01 -2.57
CA LYS A 43 0.74 -5.48 -3.40
C LYS A 43 0.69 -7.00 -3.40
N TRP A 44 0.70 -7.57 -4.59
CA TRP A 44 0.78 -9.01 -4.74
C TRP A 44 2.13 -9.44 -4.16
N SER A 45 2.17 -10.58 -3.49
CA SER A 45 3.40 -11.02 -2.84
C SER A 45 4.53 -11.13 -3.88
N SER A 46 5.77 -10.91 -3.46
CA SER A 46 6.92 -11.05 -4.37
C SER A 46 6.97 -12.43 -5.03
N ALA A 47 6.55 -13.48 -4.31
CA ALA A 47 6.41 -14.82 -4.84
C ALA A 47 5.36 -14.91 -5.96
N PHE A 48 4.21 -14.25 -5.79
CA PHE A 48 3.17 -14.20 -6.81
C PHE A 48 3.66 -13.41 -8.04
N LEU A 49 4.24 -12.24 -7.80
CA LEU A 49 4.82 -11.36 -8.81
C LEU A 49 5.93 -12.04 -9.64
N LYS A 50 6.74 -12.90 -9.00
CA LYS A 50 7.77 -13.70 -9.68
C LYS A 50 7.19 -14.74 -10.64
N VAL A 51 5.97 -15.22 -10.40
CA VAL A 51 5.29 -16.23 -11.23
C VAL A 51 4.53 -15.57 -12.39
N CYS A 52 3.88 -14.43 -12.13
CA CYS A 52 3.03 -13.76 -13.12
C CYS A 52 3.73 -12.64 -13.91
N GLY A 53 4.99 -12.36 -13.58
CA GLY A 53 5.70 -11.19 -14.08
C GLY A 53 5.32 -9.92 -13.32
N THR A 54 6.20 -8.93 -13.34
CA THR A 54 5.97 -7.63 -12.71
C THR A 54 5.85 -6.56 -13.80
N TRP A 55 4.92 -5.63 -13.60
CA TRP A 55 4.83 -4.40 -14.40
C TRP A 55 5.42 -3.25 -13.59
N GLU A 56 6.60 -3.49 -12.98
CA GLU A 56 7.29 -2.48 -12.16
C GLU A 56 8.11 -1.49 -12.99
N GLU A 57 8.26 -1.75 -14.30
CA GLU A 57 8.89 -0.84 -15.26
C GLU A 57 7.85 -0.03 -16.05
N GLU A 58 8.31 1.01 -16.77
CA GLU A 58 7.47 1.83 -17.65
C GLU A 58 6.67 0.93 -18.60
N PHE A 59 5.37 1.17 -18.70
CA PHE A 59 4.50 0.38 -19.58
C PHE A 59 4.95 0.62 -21.02
N VAL A 60 5.46 -0.45 -21.66
CA VAL A 60 5.89 -0.48 -23.05
C VAL A 60 4.82 0.16 -23.93
N GLU A 61 5.18 1.15 -24.74
CA GLU A 61 4.21 1.83 -25.59
C GLU A 61 3.60 0.83 -26.58
N ALA A 62 2.32 1.01 -26.93
CA ALA A 62 1.62 0.08 -27.83
C ALA A 62 2.32 -0.10 -29.20
N SER A 63 3.12 0.89 -29.61
CA SER A 63 4.00 0.88 -30.79
C SER A 63 5.14 -0.14 -30.70
N GLU A 64 5.67 -0.39 -29.50
CA GLU A 64 6.76 -1.34 -29.26
C GLU A 64 6.24 -2.78 -29.21
N LEU A 65 5.05 -2.99 -28.65
CA LEU A 65 4.36 -4.30 -28.61
C LEU A 65 4.02 -4.84 -30.00
N GLN A 66 3.82 -3.97 -30.99
CA GLN A 66 3.50 -4.38 -32.37
C GLN A 66 4.73 -4.86 -33.15
N ASN A 67 5.93 -4.50 -32.70
CA ASN A 67 7.19 -4.81 -33.39
C ASN A 67 7.92 -6.03 -32.80
N THR A 68 7.51 -6.53 -31.63
CA THR A 68 8.11 -7.72 -31.04
C THR A 68 7.71 -8.96 -31.84
N LYS A 69 8.64 -9.53 -32.61
CA LYS A 69 8.42 -10.79 -33.30
C LYS A 69 8.75 -11.95 -32.37
N ARG A 70 8.01 -13.05 -32.54
CA ARG A 70 8.15 -14.26 -31.71
C ARG A 70 9.56 -14.87 -31.74
N ASP A 71 10.36 -14.56 -32.76
CA ASP A 71 11.74 -15.04 -32.91
C ASP A 71 12.76 -14.29 -32.03
N ASP A 72 12.38 -13.18 -31.39
CA ASP A 72 13.29 -12.39 -30.54
C ASP A 72 13.32 -12.86 -29.07
N LEU A 73 12.63 -13.97 -28.75
CA LEU A 73 12.43 -14.50 -27.38
C LEU A 73 13.12 -15.85 -27.12
N GLU A 74 14.06 -16.27 -27.98
CA GLU A 74 14.94 -17.44 -27.74
C GLU A 74 16.28 -17.08 -27.07
#